data_AF-A0A1Y4E367-F1
#
_entry.id   AF-A0A1Y4E367-F1
#
_cell.length_a   1.000
_cell.length_b   1.000
_cell.length_c   1.000
_cell.angle_alpha   90.00
_cell.angle_beta   90.00
_cell.angle_gamma   90.00
#
_symmetry.space_group_name_H-M   'P 1'
#
loop_
_entity.id
_entity.type
_entity.pdbx_description
1 polymer ?
#
loop_
_entity_poly.entity_id
_entity_poly.type
_entity_poly.pdbx_seq_one_letter_code
_entity_poly.pdbx_strand_id
1 'polypeptide(L)'
;MSSWTTGQEELLREMGHLGVDAVQAEMKRRFGVERSRRSIEVHASRIRCSLRKLEVCPMCGAIGVHLNRQSGMCARCTLEMHVAEEAAFNELLELEAKGCEEGPELEAAKREWARLRQRNSRLCREYGLKGKRGR
;
A
#
# COMPACT_ATOMS: atom_id res chain seq x y z
N MET A 1 29.00 27.45 -31.84
CA MET A 1 27.91 26.84 -31.04
C MET A 1 26.59 27.36 -31.57
N SER A 2 25.64 26.49 -31.94
CA SER A 2 24.29 26.94 -32.33
C SER A 2 23.66 27.73 -31.16
N SER A 3 23.09 28.90 -31.43
CA SER A 3 22.41 29.72 -30.44
C SER A 3 21.18 28.99 -29.88
N TRP A 4 20.80 29.27 -28.64
CA TRP A 4 19.51 28.82 -28.11
C TRP A 4 18.40 29.67 -28.73
N THR A 5 17.30 29.04 -29.12
CA THR A 5 16.12 29.73 -29.66
C THR A 5 15.02 29.80 -28.60
N THR A 6 14.08 30.74 -28.75
CA THR A 6 12.93 30.88 -27.85
C THR A 6 12.13 29.58 -27.76
N GLY A 7 11.90 28.88 -28.88
CA GLY A 7 11.20 27.59 -28.88
C GLY A 7 11.96 26.48 -28.13
N GLN A 8 13.30 26.50 -28.14
CA GLN A 8 14.10 25.57 -27.33
C GLN A 8 13.98 25.89 -25.83
N GLU A 9 13.83 27.16 -25.46
CA GLU A 9 13.60 27.56 -24.07
C GLU A 9 12.17 27.26 -23.59
N GLU A 10 11.17 27.41 -24.46
CA GLU A 10 9.79 26.99 -24.17
C GLU A 10 9.72 25.49 -23.93
N LEU A 11 10.41 24.68 -24.74
CA LEU A 11 10.52 23.24 -24.52
C LEU A 11 11.11 22.91 -23.14
N LEU A 12 12.13 23.65 -22.69
CA LEU A 12 12.70 23.48 -21.34
C LEU A 12 11.64 23.70 -20.26
N ARG A 13 10.83 24.75 -20.39
CA ARG A 13 9.77 25.07 -19.41
C ARG A 13 8.63 24.05 -19.45
N GLU A 14 8.26 23.58 -20.64
CA GLU A 14 7.22 22.57 -20.84
C GLU A 14 7.62 21.22 -20.23
N MET A 15 8.84 20.74 -20.52
CA MET A 15 9.25 19.36 -20.24
C MET A 15 10.28 19.21 -19.12
N GLY A 16 10.73 20.29 -18.48
CA GLY A 16 11.76 20.24 -17.44
C GLY A 16 11.42 19.28 -16.29
N HIS A 17 10.13 19.14 -15.97
CA HIS A 17 9.62 18.22 -14.96
C HIS A 17 9.80 16.72 -15.32
N LEU A 18 10.15 16.38 -16.56
CA LEU A 18 10.42 15.02 -17.02
C LEU A 18 11.92 14.68 -16.97
N GLY A 19 12.77 15.67 -16.71
CA GLY A 19 14.23 15.53 -16.59
C GLY A 19 14.99 15.82 -17.89
N VAL A 20 16.32 15.96 -17.75
CA VAL A 20 17.23 16.35 -18.83
C VAL A 20 17.19 15.40 -20.03
N ASP A 21 17.01 14.09 -19.79
CA ASP A 21 17.00 13.09 -20.86
C ASP A 21 15.76 13.21 -21.76
N ALA A 22 14.59 13.45 -21.15
CA ALA A 22 13.35 13.69 -21.90
C ALA A 22 13.46 14.97 -22.73
N VAL A 23 13.98 16.05 -22.14
CA VAL A 23 14.24 17.31 -22.84
C VAL A 23 15.21 17.08 -24.01
N GLN A 24 16.30 16.35 -23.81
CA GLN A 24 17.30 16.09 -24.86
C GLN A 24 16.69 15.33 -26.04
N ALA A 25 15.95 14.25 -25.75
CA ALA A 25 15.27 13.47 -26.76
C ALA A 25 14.27 14.33 -27.56
N GLU A 26 13.48 15.15 -26.86
CA GLU A 26 12.50 16.02 -27.50
C GLU A 26 13.14 17.17 -28.28
N MET A 27 14.28 17.69 -27.82
CA MET A 27 15.06 18.71 -28.53
C MET A 27 15.52 18.19 -29.90
N LYS A 28 16.03 16.95 -29.93
CA LYS A 28 16.41 16.27 -31.16
C LYS A 28 15.20 16.02 -32.05
N ARG A 29 14.07 15.60 -31.47
CA ARG A 29 12.84 15.28 -32.21
C ARG A 29 12.16 16.51 -32.83
N ARG A 30 11.96 17.58 -32.05
CA ARG A 30 11.22 18.79 -32.49
C ARG A 30 12.07 19.74 -33.32
N PHE A 31 13.35 19.91 -32.97
CA PHE A 31 14.21 20.94 -33.57
C PHE A 31 15.37 20.37 -34.39
N GLY A 32 15.58 19.05 -34.40
CA GLY A 32 16.73 18.44 -35.08
C GLY A 32 18.07 18.77 -34.43
N VAL A 33 18.07 19.33 -33.21
CA VAL A 33 19.28 19.80 -32.53
C VAL A 33 19.69 18.80 -31.46
N GLU A 34 20.90 18.27 -31.60
CA GLU A 34 21.51 17.39 -30.61
C GLU A 34 22.35 18.21 -29.62
N ARG A 35 21.80 18.50 -28.44
CA ARG A 35 22.52 19.13 -27.33
C ARG A 35 23.00 18.06 -26.36
N SER A 36 24.17 18.25 -25.77
CA SER A 36 24.61 17.41 -24.65
C SER A 36 23.81 17.72 -23.37
N ARG A 37 23.68 16.73 -22.48
CA ARG A 37 23.05 16.91 -21.15
C ARG A 37 23.61 18.13 -20.40
N ARG A 38 24.94 18.25 -20.35
CA ARG A 38 25.63 19.39 -19.72
C ARG A 38 25.24 20.73 -20.35
N SER A 39 25.12 20.80 -21.68
CA SER A 39 24.69 22.04 -22.35
C SER A 39 23.27 22.44 -21.97
N ILE A 40 22.38 21.45 -21.84
CA ILE A 40 20.98 21.65 -21.44
C ILE A 40 20.92 22.13 -19.99
N GLU A 41 21.62 21.44 -19.07
CA GLU A 41 21.65 21.77 -17.64
C GLU A 41 22.20 23.19 -17.39
N VAL A 42 23.30 23.55 -18.05
CA VAL A 42 23.90 24.90 -17.94
C VAL A 42 22.93 25.97 -18.43
N HIS A 43 22.25 25.74 -19.55
CA HIS A 43 21.29 26.72 -20.08
C HIS A 43 20.04 26.83 -19.20
N ALA A 44 19.49 25.69 -18.77
CA ALA A 44 18.34 25.64 -17.88
C ALA A 44 18.61 26.41 -16.57
N SER A 45 19.80 26.24 -15.99
CA SER A 45 20.24 27.02 -14.83
C SER A 45 20.26 28.53 -15.09
N ARG A 46 20.83 28.95 -16.24
CA ARG A 46 20.88 30.38 -16.63
C ARG A 46 19.50 31.01 -16.77
N ILE A 47 18.52 30.28 -17.30
CA ILE A 47 17.14 30.76 -17.47
C ILE A 47 16.23 30.45 -16.27
N ARG A 48 16.78 29.93 -15.16
CA ARG A 48 16.06 29.52 -13.94
C ARG A 48 14.95 28.49 -14.19
N CYS A 49 15.15 27.59 -15.15
CA CYS A 49 14.25 26.47 -15.42
C CYS A 49 14.73 25.23 -14.66
N SER A 50 13.88 24.67 -13.79
CA SER A 50 14.18 23.41 -13.10
C SER A 50 14.08 22.23 -14.07
N LEU A 51 15.08 21.35 -14.04
CA LEU A 51 15.08 20.05 -14.72
C LEU A 51 14.89 18.89 -13.74
N ARG A 52 14.45 19.18 -12.50
CA ARG A 52 14.17 18.14 -11.51
C ARG A 52 13.01 17.30 -12.02
N LYS A 53 13.26 16.02 -12.24
CA LYS A 53 12.22 15.04 -12.56
C LYS A 53 11.21 14.99 -11.42
N LEU A 54 9.95 15.26 -11.72
CA LEU A 54 8.83 15.09 -10.80
C LEU A 54 8.39 13.63 -10.87
N GLU A 55 8.27 13.00 -9.71
CA GLU A 55 7.70 11.65 -9.62
C GLU A 55 6.18 11.72 -9.82
N VAL A 56 5.61 10.68 -10.39
CA VAL A 56 4.17 10.56 -10.60
C VAL A 56 3.70 9.32 -9.87
N CYS A 57 2.68 9.47 -9.01
CA CYS A 57 2.09 8.31 -8.35
C CYS A 57 1.37 7.43 -9.38
N PRO A 58 1.71 6.13 -9.47
CA PRO A 58 1.10 5.24 -10.46
C PRO A 58 -0.38 4.97 -10.22
N MET A 59 -0.86 5.09 -8.98
CA MET A 59 -2.26 4.81 -8.64
C MET A 59 -3.20 5.98 -8.92
N CYS A 60 -2.81 7.19 -8.51
CA CYS A 60 -3.69 8.36 -8.60
C CYS A 60 -3.22 9.44 -9.56
N GLY A 61 -2.06 9.27 -10.20
CA GLY A 61 -1.52 10.24 -11.16
C GLY A 61 -0.99 11.54 -10.53
N ALA A 62 -0.94 11.65 -9.21
CA ALA A 62 -0.44 12.85 -8.54
C ALA A 62 1.03 13.12 -8.93
N ILE A 63 1.32 14.34 -9.39
CA ILE A 63 2.62 14.76 -9.92
C ILE A 63 3.41 15.49 -8.83
N GLY A 64 4.71 15.25 -8.76
CA GLY A 64 5.63 15.93 -7.83
C GLY A 64 5.51 15.47 -6.38
N VAL A 65 4.81 14.36 -6.14
CA VAL A 65 4.70 13.74 -4.82
C VAL A 65 5.92 12.89 -4.53
N HIS A 66 6.29 12.76 -3.25
CA HIS A 66 7.29 11.78 -2.84
C HIS A 66 6.67 10.39 -2.84
N LEU A 67 7.30 9.44 -3.53
CA LEU A 67 6.87 8.05 -3.52
C LEU A 67 7.50 7.29 -2.35
N ASN A 68 6.67 6.57 -1.61
CA ASN A 68 7.12 5.66 -0.57
C ASN A 68 7.96 4.54 -1.21
N ARG A 69 9.13 4.25 -0.62
CA ARG A 69 10.09 3.29 -1.20
C ARG A 69 9.59 1.85 -1.26
N GLN A 70 8.72 1.44 -0.34
CA GLN A 70 8.22 0.07 -0.26
C GLN A 70 7.02 -0.13 -1.20
N SER A 71 6.05 0.78 -1.14
CA SER A 71 4.82 0.65 -1.93
C SER A 71 4.90 1.26 -3.33
N GLY A 72 5.89 2.13 -3.60
CA GLY A 72 6.02 2.83 -4.88
C GLY A 72 4.92 3.87 -5.14
N MET A 73 4.15 4.24 -4.12
CA MET A 73 2.97 5.09 -4.22
C MET A 73 3.12 6.37 -3.38
N CYS A 74 2.25 7.35 -3.62
CA CYS A 74 2.17 8.52 -2.76
C CYS A 74 1.56 8.15 -1.40
N ALA A 75 1.84 8.97 -0.38
CA ALA A 75 1.41 8.72 0.99
C ALA A 75 -0.09 8.37 1.13
N ARG A 76 -0.97 9.05 0.38
CA ARG A 76 -2.41 8.78 0.40
C ARG A 76 -2.73 7.37 -0.11
N CYS A 77 -2.22 7.00 -1.28
CA CYS A 77 -2.51 5.70 -1.88
C CYS A 77 -1.88 4.55 -1.06
N THR A 78 -0.70 4.77 -0.48
CA THR A 78 -0.09 3.82 0.47
C THR A 78 -0.98 3.60 1.69
N LEU A 79 -1.53 4.69 2.26
CA LEU A 79 -2.40 4.57 3.43
C LEU A 79 -3.73 3.89 3.08
N GLU A 80 -4.33 4.20 1.93
CA GLU A 80 -5.55 3.53 1.44
C GLU A 80 -5.34 2.03 1.26
N MET A 81 -4.17 1.62 0.74
CA MET A 81 -3.77 0.21 0.65
C MET A 81 -3.72 -0.44 2.03
N HIS A 82 -3.06 0.18 3.01
CA HIS A 82 -2.98 -0.36 4.37
C HIS A 82 -4.34 -0.43 5.07
N VAL A 83 -5.22 0.54 4.86
CA VAL A 83 -6.59 0.49 5.40
C VAL A 83 -7.35 -0.72 4.83
N ALA A 84 -7.19 -1.01 3.53
CA ALA A 84 -7.82 -2.17 2.93
C ALA A 84 -7.24 -3.50 3.47
N GLU A 85 -5.92 -3.56 3.68
CA GLU A 85 -5.25 -4.71 4.31
C GLU A 85 -5.78 -4.98 5.73
N GLU A 86 -5.82 -3.95 6.57
CA GLU A 86 -6.31 -4.06 7.96
C GLU A 86 -7.79 -4.42 8.01
N ALA A 87 -8.62 -3.89 7.11
CA ALA A 87 -10.04 -4.24 7.03
C ALA A 87 -10.25 -5.73 6.72
N ALA A 88 -9.51 -6.26 5.74
CA ALA A 88 -9.56 -7.68 5.40
C ALA A 88 -9.08 -8.57 6.56
N PHE A 89 -8.03 -8.15 7.25
CA PHE A 89 -7.53 -8.90 8.41
C PHE A 89 -8.52 -8.86 9.59
N ASN A 90 -9.15 -7.73 9.85
CA ASN A 90 -10.17 -7.60 10.88
C ASN A 90 -11.38 -8.52 10.62
N GLU A 91 -11.81 -8.65 9.36
CA GLU A 91 -12.89 -9.58 9.00
C GLU A 91 -12.53 -11.03 9.34
N LEU A 92 -11.29 -11.46 9.10
CA LEU A 92 -10.81 -12.79 9.49
C LEU A 92 -10.84 -12.98 11.00
N LEU A 93 -10.38 -11.98 11.76
CA LEU A 93 -10.39 -12.03 13.23
C LEU A 93 -11.82 -12.10 13.78
N GLU A 94 -12.77 -11.35 13.21
CA GLU A 94 -14.17 -11.40 13.63
C GLU A 94 -14.79 -12.79 13.38
N LEU A 95 -14.45 -13.43 12.26
CA LEU A 95 -14.91 -14.78 11.95
C LEU A 95 -14.32 -15.81 12.91
N GLU A 96 -13.02 -15.70 13.23
CA GLU A 96 -12.36 -16.57 14.19
C GLU A 96 -12.94 -16.40 15.60
N ALA A 97 -13.13 -15.16 16.04
CA ALA A 97 -13.74 -14.83 17.32
C ALA A 97 -15.17 -15.40 17.42
N LYS A 98 -15.99 -15.21 16.39
CA LYS A 98 -17.34 -15.79 16.33
C LYS A 98 -17.31 -17.30 16.46
N GLY A 99 -16.39 -17.99 15.79
CA GLY A 99 -16.26 -19.46 15.93
C GLY A 99 -15.87 -19.93 17.34
N CYS A 100 -15.19 -19.08 18.11
CA CYS A 100 -14.79 -19.39 19.48
C CYS A 100 -15.87 -19.07 20.53
N GLU A 101 -16.62 -17.99 20.33
CA GLU A 101 -17.64 -17.51 21.27
C GLU A 101 -19.05 -18.04 20.97
N GLU A 102 -19.31 -18.39 19.72
CA GLU A 102 -20.58 -18.89 19.23
C GLU A 102 -20.39 -19.92 18.09
N GLY A 103 -21.49 -20.49 17.60
CA GLY A 103 -21.45 -21.41 16.48
C GLY A 103 -21.50 -22.91 16.83
N PRO A 104 -21.58 -23.77 15.80
CA PRO A 104 -22.00 -25.16 15.95
C PRO A 104 -20.99 -26.01 16.73
N GLU A 105 -19.70 -25.69 16.67
CA GLU A 105 -18.64 -26.42 17.36
C GLU A 105 -18.68 -26.16 18.87
N LEU A 106 -18.80 -24.90 19.29
CA LEU A 106 -18.98 -24.55 20.70
C LEU A 106 -20.28 -25.14 21.25
N GLU A 107 -21.38 -25.06 20.49
CA GLU A 107 -22.66 -25.64 20.91
C GLU A 107 -22.60 -27.18 21.01
N ALA A 108 -21.91 -27.85 20.10
CA ALA A 108 -21.65 -29.29 20.20
C ALA A 108 -20.83 -29.63 21.46
N ALA A 109 -19.76 -28.86 21.74
CA ALA A 109 -18.95 -29.03 22.94
C ALA A 109 -19.75 -28.80 24.24
N LYS A 110 -20.60 -27.75 24.29
CA LYS A 110 -21.50 -27.48 25.43
C LYS A 110 -22.47 -28.65 25.67
N ARG A 111 -23.08 -29.18 24.61
CA ARG A 111 -23.99 -30.35 24.69
C ARG A 111 -23.27 -31.58 25.19
N GLU A 112 -22.07 -31.85 24.66
CA GLU A 112 -21.27 -32.99 25.06
C GLU A 112 -20.84 -32.90 26.52
N TRP A 113 -20.35 -31.74 26.94
CA TRP A 113 -20.02 -31.48 28.33
C TRP A 113 -21.23 -31.67 29.25
N ALA A 114 -22.42 -31.23 28.85
CA ALA A 114 -23.64 -31.45 29.61
C ALA A 114 -24.03 -32.91 29.74
N ARG A 115 -23.95 -33.67 28.64
CA ARG A 115 -24.19 -35.12 28.60
C ARG A 115 -23.25 -35.84 29.57
N LEU A 116 -21.95 -35.58 29.49
CA LEU A 116 -20.95 -36.19 30.35
C LEU A 116 -21.16 -35.81 31.82
N ARG A 117 -21.44 -34.55 32.12
CA ARG A 117 -21.71 -34.09 33.50
C ARG A 117 -22.91 -34.81 34.11
N GLN A 118 -24.00 -34.96 33.36
CA GLN A 118 -25.18 -35.69 33.83
C GLN A 118 -24.88 -37.17 34.03
N ARG A 119 -24.19 -37.81 33.08
CA ARG A 119 -23.76 -39.21 33.19
C ARG A 119 -22.90 -39.43 34.44
N ASN A 120 -21.91 -38.57 34.66
CA ASN A 120 -21.04 -38.63 35.84
C ASN A 120 -21.83 -38.46 37.15
N SER A 121 -22.81 -37.55 37.18
CA SER A 121 -23.70 -37.40 38.35
C SER A 121 -24.54 -38.65 38.64
N ARG A 122 -25.03 -39.33 37.60
CA ARG A 122 -25.78 -40.59 37.74
C ARG A 122 -24.86 -41.70 38.26
N LEU A 123 -23.67 -41.84 37.67
CA LEU A 123 -22.67 -42.82 38.07
C LEU A 123 -22.23 -42.62 39.52
N CYS A 124 -21.97 -41.37 39.94
CA CYS A 124 -21.64 -41.08 41.33
C CYS A 124 -22.76 -41.50 42.30
N ARG A 125 -24.03 -41.28 41.94
CA ARG A 125 -25.17 -41.68 42.76
C ARG A 125 -25.36 -43.19 42.83
N GLU A 126 -25.25 -43.86 41.69
CA GLU A 126 -25.40 -45.32 41.56
C GLU A 126 -24.38 -46.08 42.42
N TYR A 127 -23.13 -45.61 42.44
CA TYR A 127 -22.04 -46.27 43.15
C TYR A 127 -21.65 -45.59 44.48
N GLY A 128 -22.43 -44.63 44.98
CA GLY A 128 -22.15 -43.92 46.24
C GLY A 128 -20.83 -43.12 46.25
N LEU A 129 -20.33 -42.72 45.08
CA LEU A 129 -19.05 -42.03 44.94
C LEU A 129 -19.18 -40.52 45.16
N LYS A 130 -18.14 -39.90 45.72
CA LYS A 130 -18.06 -38.44 45.83
C LYS A 130 -17.98 -37.78 44.45
N GLY A 131 -18.85 -36.78 44.23
CA GLY A 131 -18.87 -35.96 43.01
C GLY A 131 -17.70 -34.97 42.94
N LYS A 132 -17.53 -34.32 41.77
CA LYS A 132 -16.35 -33.49 41.45
C LYS A 132 -16.03 -32.36 42.45
N ARG A 133 -17.04 -31.80 43.14
CA ARG A 133 -16.86 -30.73 44.15
C ARG A 133 -16.56 -31.23 45.56
N GLY A 134 -16.88 -32.49 45.85
CA GLY A 134 -16.66 -33.10 47.17
C GLY A 134 -15.48 -34.06 47.20
N ARG A 135 -14.76 -34.17 46.09
CA ARG A 135 -13.51 -34.92 45.95
C ARG A 135 -12.35 -33.97 46.18
#